data_AF-A0A7C1U7Q8-F1
#
_entry.id   AF-A0A7C1U7Q8-F1
#
_cell.length_a   1.000
_cell.length_b   1.000
_cell.length_c   1.000
_cell.angle_alpha   90.00
_cell.angle_beta   90.00
_cell.angle_gamma   90.00
#
_symmetry.space_group_name_H-M   'P 1'
#
loop_
_entity.id
_entity.type
_entity.pdbx_description
1 polymer ?
#
loop_
_entity_poly.entity_id
_entity_poly.type
_entity_poly.pdbx_seq_one_letter_code
_entity_poly.pdbx_strand_id
1 'polypeptide(L)'
;MDSEFKNPTEVYEFLKDGWKVSKRSVYNHVREGKLRPEAGGGYSLKAVQKYARTWLKPKEMALRADDEELRRMREKAEIARITEQAKLARIKREREEGLLIPRADFELELAARAAILMAGFEGMINDKAGEIVQLVQGNTDKIAELIRFLRDAYGELMNQYATTKEFHVLFEENGSVSIK
;
A
#
# COMPACT_ATOMS: atom_id res chain seq x y z
N MET A 1 46.23 10.81 -47.62
CA MET A 1 44.94 11.15 -47.00
C MET A 1 45.29 11.87 -45.73
N ASP A 2 44.91 13.14 -45.62
CA ASP A 2 45.25 13.96 -44.46
C ASP A 2 44.25 13.67 -43.33
N SER A 3 44.75 13.10 -42.25
CA SER A 3 44.01 12.96 -41.01
C SER A 3 43.90 14.32 -40.33
N GLU A 4 42.67 14.77 -40.06
CA GLU A 4 42.40 16.09 -39.47
C GLU A 4 42.56 16.09 -37.95
N PHE A 5 42.39 14.93 -37.30
CA PHE A 5 42.57 14.74 -35.86
C PHE A 5 43.65 13.69 -35.58
N LYS A 6 44.64 14.01 -34.76
CA LYS A 6 45.80 13.14 -34.51
C LYS A 6 45.55 12.09 -33.43
N ASN A 7 44.58 12.32 -32.55
CA ASN A 7 44.32 11.45 -31.40
C ASN A 7 42.86 11.54 -30.93
N PRO A 8 42.38 10.59 -30.10
CA PRO A 8 41.02 10.61 -29.57
C PRO A 8 40.69 11.81 -28.68
N THR A 9 41.69 12.51 -28.15
CA THR A 9 41.46 13.74 -27.36
C THR A 9 41.01 14.88 -28.28
N GLU A 10 41.67 15.09 -29.42
CA GLU A 10 41.25 16.10 -30.41
C GLU A 10 39.85 15.81 -30.96
N VAL A 11 39.52 14.53 -31.15
CA VAL A 11 38.15 14.11 -31.52
C VAL A 11 37.13 14.48 -30.43
N TYR A 12 37.46 14.30 -29.15
CA TYR A 12 36.60 14.73 -28.05
C TYR A 12 36.42 16.25 -28.04
N GLU A 13 37.50 17.02 -28.20
CA GLU A 13 37.45 18.49 -28.22
C GLU A 13 36.54 19.02 -29.33
N PHE A 14 36.54 18.39 -30.50
CA PHE A 14 35.64 18.74 -31.60
C PHE A 14 34.17 18.41 -31.31
N LEU A 15 33.89 17.33 -30.56
CA LEU A 15 32.52 16.84 -30.36
C LEU A 15 31.84 17.37 -29.09
N LYS A 16 32.59 17.81 -28.07
CA LYS A 16 32.08 18.16 -26.73
C LYS A 16 31.01 19.27 -26.72
N ASP A 17 31.04 20.15 -27.73
CA ASP A 17 30.16 21.31 -27.78
C ASP A 17 28.79 20.96 -28.37
N GLY A 18 28.74 20.05 -29.36
CA GLY A 18 27.51 19.65 -30.06
C GLY A 18 26.89 18.33 -29.59
N TRP A 19 27.66 17.46 -28.94
CA TRP A 19 27.25 16.08 -28.63
C TRP A 19 27.40 15.76 -27.14
N LYS A 20 26.48 14.94 -26.60
CA LYS A 20 26.61 14.39 -25.24
C LYS A 20 27.67 13.30 -25.25
N VAL A 21 28.91 13.69 -24.93
CA VAL A 21 30.08 12.80 -24.96
C VAL A 21 31.11 13.22 -23.90
N SER A 22 31.79 12.25 -23.29
CA SER A 22 32.93 12.48 -22.40
C SER A 22 34.23 12.00 -23.04
N LYS A 23 35.37 12.51 -22.56
CA LYS A 23 36.69 12.06 -23.03
C LYS A 23 36.81 10.53 -22.90
N ARG A 24 36.42 9.96 -21.75
CA ARG A 24 36.43 8.51 -21.50
C ARG A 24 35.57 7.73 -22.50
N SER A 25 34.39 8.23 -22.86
CA SER A 25 33.52 7.53 -23.82
C SER A 25 34.12 7.48 -25.22
N VAL A 26 34.83 8.53 -25.66
CA VAL A 26 35.52 8.50 -26.97
C VAL A 26 36.61 7.41 -26.98
N TYR A 27 37.45 7.35 -25.95
CA TYR A 27 38.47 6.30 -25.83
C TYR A 27 37.88 4.88 -25.76
N ASN A 28 36.78 4.69 -25.01
CA ASN A 28 36.09 3.40 -24.97
C ASN A 28 35.52 3.02 -26.34
N HIS A 29 34.88 3.96 -27.04
CA HIS A 29 34.32 3.72 -28.37
C HIS A 29 35.38 3.43 -29.43
N VAL A 30 36.59 3.97 -29.30
CA VAL A 30 37.74 3.59 -30.13
C VAL A 30 38.15 2.15 -29.84
N ARG A 31 38.25 1.75 -28.56
CA ARG A 31 38.56 0.36 -28.18
C ARG A 31 37.50 -0.65 -28.64
N GLU A 32 36.23 -0.24 -28.63
CA GLU A 32 35.09 -1.02 -29.13
C GLU A 32 35.00 -1.03 -30.66
N GLY A 33 35.88 -0.31 -31.36
CA GLY A 33 35.92 -0.26 -32.82
C GLY A 33 34.81 0.55 -33.48
N LYS A 34 34.05 1.36 -32.71
CA LYS A 34 33.00 2.27 -33.20
C LYS A 34 33.58 3.49 -33.94
N LEU A 35 34.82 3.87 -33.63
CA LEU A 35 35.62 4.85 -34.34
C LEU A 35 37.01 4.26 -34.57
N ARG A 36 37.40 4.09 -35.83
CA ARG A 36 38.67 3.43 -36.20
C ARG A 36 39.67 4.46 -36.73
N PRO A 37 40.94 4.42 -36.29
CA PRO A 37 41.98 5.27 -36.86
C PRO A 37 42.36 4.82 -38.28
N GLU A 38 42.89 5.76 -39.06
CA GLU A 38 43.48 5.50 -40.37
C GLU A 38 44.89 4.88 -40.22
N ALA A 39 45.53 4.50 -41.33
CA ALA A 39 46.83 3.81 -41.34
C ALA A 39 47.96 4.57 -40.60
N GLY A 40 47.80 5.88 -40.35
CA GLY A 40 48.72 6.72 -39.57
C GLY A 40 48.29 7.01 -38.12
N GLY A 41 47.25 6.36 -37.60
CA GLY A 41 46.77 6.56 -36.22
C GLY A 41 45.83 7.76 -36.02
N GLY A 42 45.67 8.63 -37.02
CA GLY A 42 44.75 9.76 -37.01
C GLY A 42 43.32 9.43 -37.47
N TYR A 43 42.43 10.42 -37.42
CA TYR A 43 41.01 10.31 -37.79
C TYR A 43 40.63 11.43 -38.76
N SER A 44 39.89 11.11 -39.82
CA SER A 44 39.30 12.10 -40.72
C SER A 44 37.99 12.68 -40.17
N LEU A 45 37.70 13.93 -40.51
CA LEU A 45 36.45 14.62 -40.13
C LEU A 45 35.20 13.87 -40.58
N LYS A 46 35.23 13.26 -41.77
CA LYS A 46 34.11 12.45 -42.26
C LYS A 46 33.85 11.22 -41.37
N ALA A 47 34.90 10.56 -40.90
CA ALA A 47 34.78 9.42 -39.99
C ALA A 47 34.25 9.85 -38.62
N VAL A 48 34.75 10.97 -38.08
CA VAL A 48 34.32 11.54 -36.79
C VAL A 48 32.86 11.99 -36.83
N GLN A 49 32.43 12.71 -37.88
CA GLN A 49 31.04 13.13 -38.06
C GLN A 49 30.09 11.95 -38.23
N LYS A 50 30.49 10.92 -38.99
CA LYS A 50 29.71 9.68 -39.12
C LYS A 50 29.56 8.99 -37.76
N TYR A 51 30.66 8.84 -37.02
CA TYR A 51 30.65 8.30 -35.66
C TYR A 51 29.68 9.06 -34.75
N ALA A 52 29.76 10.39 -34.74
CA ALA A 52 28.92 11.21 -33.88
C ALA A 52 27.42 11.03 -34.20
N ARG A 53 27.04 11.06 -35.48
CA ARG A 53 25.64 10.86 -35.90
C ARG A 53 25.11 9.46 -35.61
N THR A 54 25.96 8.44 -35.68
CA THR A 54 25.54 7.04 -35.47
C THR A 54 25.48 6.66 -34.00
N TRP A 55 26.39 7.18 -33.17
CA TRP A 55 26.60 6.66 -31.81
C TRP A 55 26.41 7.67 -30.68
N LEU A 56 26.29 8.97 -30.99
CA LEU A 56 26.12 10.01 -29.98
C LEU A 56 24.75 10.68 -30.11
N LYS A 57 24.27 11.25 -29.00
CA LYS A 57 23.08 12.09 -28.99
C LYS A 57 23.47 13.56 -29.08
N PRO A 58 22.79 14.39 -29.89
CA PRO A 58 22.98 15.83 -29.86
C PRO A 58 22.73 16.36 -28.44
N LYS A 59 23.57 17.28 -27.98
CA LYS A 59 23.55 17.79 -26.61
C LYS A 59 22.21 18.42 -26.24
N GLU A 60 21.63 19.21 -27.15
CA GLU A 60 20.30 19.82 -26.97
C GLU A 60 19.18 18.79 -26.78
N MET A 61 19.19 17.71 -27.57
CA MET A 61 18.18 16.66 -27.46
C MET A 61 18.31 15.91 -26.14
N ALA A 62 19.54 15.70 -25.68
CA ALA A 62 19.78 15.07 -24.39
C ALA A 62 19.37 15.97 -23.22
N LEU A 63 19.65 17.27 -23.27
CA LEU A 63 19.19 18.23 -22.27
C LEU A 63 17.66 18.27 -22.17
N ARG A 64 16.95 18.37 -23.31
CA ARG A 64 15.49 18.32 -23.34
C ARG A 64 14.92 17.01 -22.76
N ALA A 65 15.57 15.89 -23.01
CA ALA A 65 15.14 14.60 -22.46
C ALA A 65 15.36 14.53 -20.94
N ASP A 66 16.52 15.00 -20.46
CA ASP A 66 16.84 15.06 -19.04
C ASP A 66 15.86 16.02 -18.30
N ASP A 67 15.50 17.16 -18.91
CA ASP A 67 14.51 18.12 -18.38
C ASP A 67 13.09 17.52 -18.30
N GLU A 68 12.66 16.81 -19.35
CA GLU A 68 11.36 16.15 -19.40
C GLU A 68 11.28 15.01 -18.36
N GLU A 69 12.36 14.24 -18.19
CA GLU A 69 12.45 13.22 -17.15
C GLU A 69 12.35 13.84 -15.76
N LEU A 70 13.08 14.93 -15.50
CA LEU A 70 13.01 15.66 -14.24
C LEU A 70 11.60 16.21 -14.00
N ARG A 71 10.92 16.73 -15.02
CA ARG A 71 9.53 17.21 -14.91
C ARG A 71 8.60 16.07 -14.51
N ARG A 72 8.69 14.90 -15.17
CA ARG A 72 7.89 13.71 -14.84
C ARG A 72 8.15 13.21 -13.42
N MET A 73 9.40 13.22 -12.97
CA MET A 73 9.73 12.84 -11.60
C MET A 73 9.08 13.78 -10.58
N ARG A 74 9.12 15.09 -10.82
CA ARG A 74 8.47 16.09 -9.97
C ARG A 74 6.95 15.93 -9.96
N GLU A 75 6.32 15.77 -11.12
CA GLU A 75 4.88 15.54 -11.24
C GLU A 75 4.45 14.28 -10.46
N LYS A 76 5.19 13.17 -10.59
CA LYS A 76 4.92 11.94 -9.83
C LYS A 76 5.04 12.15 -8.32
N ALA A 77 6.08 12.84 -7.87
CA ALA A 77 6.27 13.13 -6.45
C ALA A 77 5.12 14.01 -5.90
N GLU A 78 4.67 14.99 -6.68
CA GLU A 78 3.56 15.86 -6.30
C GLU A 78 2.23 15.10 -6.25
N ILE A 79 1.95 14.25 -7.23
CA ILE A 79 0.76 13.37 -7.22
C ILE A 79 0.78 12.47 -5.97
N ALA A 80 1.92 11.88 -5.63
CA ALA A 80 2.06 11.05 -4.44
C ALA A 80 1.79 11.85 -3.16
N ARG A 81 2.35 13.06 -3.07
CA ARG A 81 2.13 13.98 -1.95
C ARG A 81 0.66 14.34 -1.78
N ILE A 82 -0.01 14.76 -2.86
CA ILE A 82 -1.43 15.11 -2.86
C ILE A 82 -2.29 13.90 -2.47
N THR A 83 -1.96 12.71 -2.98
CA THR A 83 -2.68 11.48 -2.69
C THR A 83 -2.62 11.12 -1.20
N GLU A 84 -1.44 11.19 -0.59
CA GLU A 84 -1.30 10.94 0.86
C GLU A 84 -2.00 12.00 1.70
N GLN A 85 -1.92 13.28 1.30
CA GLN A 85 -2.68 14.35 1.96
C GLN A 85 -4.19 14.13 1.88
N ALA A 86 -4.71 13.68 0.74
CA ALA A 86 -6.12 13.37 0.57
C ALA A 86 -6.56 12.20 1.47
N LYS A 87 -5.73 11.16 1.64
CA LYS A 87 -6.02 10.05 2.57
C LYS A 87 -6.11 10.52 4.02
N LEU A 88 -5.16 11.36 4.46
CA LEU A 88 -5.16 11.90 5.83
C LEU A 88 -6.36 12.83 6.06
N ALA A 89 -6.67 13.70 5.10
CA ALA A 89 -7.85 14.57 5.16
C ALA A 89 -9.14 13.75 5.24
N ARG A 90 -9.23 12.65 4.50
CA ARG A 90 -10.37 11.73 4.55
C ARG A 90 -10.55 11.11 5.93
N ILE A 91 -9.49 10.55 6.52
CA ILE A 91 -9.56 9.94 7.86
C ILE A 91 -9.92 10.99 8.92
N LYS A 92 -9.34 12.20 8.82
CA LYS A 92 -9.67 13.30 9.72
C LYS A 92 -11.15 13.68 9.64
N ARG A 93 -11.68 13.82 8.43
CA ARG A 93 -13.10 14.09 8.19
C ARG A 93 -13.99 12.97 8.73
N GLU A 94 -13.66 11.70 8.47
CA GLU A 94 -14.41 10.55 9.00
C GLU A 94 -14.42 10.53 10.54
N ARG A 95 -13.32 10.92 11.18
CA ARG A 95 -13.25 11.11 12.64
C ARG A 95 -14.15 12.25 13.11
N GLU A 96 -14.11 13.40 12.44
CA GLU A 96 -14.93 14.58 12.78
C GLU A 96 -16.44 14.34 12.55
N GLU A 97 -16.79 13.54 11.54
CA GLU A 97 -18.16 13.07 11.27
C GLU A 97 -18.62 11.98 12.26
N GLY A 98 -17.77 11.55 13.20
CA GLY A 98 -18.11 10.54 14.20
C GLY A 98 -18.19 9.11 13.65
N LEU A 99 -17.64 8.85 12.46
CA LEU A 99 -17.67 7.53 11.81
C LEU A 99 -16.56 6.58 12.33
N LEU A 100 -15.62 7.10 13.13
CA LEU A 100 -14.49 6.35 13.66
C LEU A 100 -14.53 6.34 15.19
N ILE A 101 -14.40 5.17 15.78
CA ILE A 101 -14.22 4.98 17.22
C ILE A 101 -12.78 4.54 17.53
N PRO A 102 -12.20 4.92 18.67
CA PRO A 102 -10.93 4.38 19.13
C PRO A 102 -10.98 2.86 19.24
N ARG A 103 -9.87 2.21 18.89
CA ARG A 103 -9.78 0.75 18.90
C ARG A 103 -9.99 0.15 20.31
N ALA A 104 -9.47 0.82 21.34
CA ALA A 104 -9.66 0.39 22.72
C ALA A 104 -11.14 0.40 23.13
N ASP A 105 -11.88 1.43 22.72
CA ASP A 105 -13.31 1.56 23.02
C ASP A 105 -14.11 0.47 22.29
N PHE A 106 -13.78 0.20 21.02
CA PHE A 106 -14.38 -0.91 20.28
C PHE A 106 -14.12 -2.29 20.93
N GLU A 107 -12.87 -2.55 21.33
CA GLU A 107 -12.50 -3.82 21.98
C GLU A 107 -13.21 -3.98 23.33
N LEU A 108 -13.36 -2.89 24.09
CA LEU A 108 -14.12 -2.87 25.34
C LEU A 108 -15.61 -3.12 25.12
N GLU A 109 -16.22 -2.47 24.11
CA GLU A 109 -17.62 -2.70 23.76
C GLU A 109 -17.88 -4.16 23.37
N LEU A 110 -16.97 -4.75 22.59
CA LEU A 110 -17.04 -6.16 22.22
C LEU A 110 -16.97 -7.07 23.45
N ALA A 111 -16.07 -6.75 24.40
CA ALA A 111 -15.95 -7.51 25.66
C ALA A 111 -17.21 -7.40 26.53
N ALA A 112 -17.80 -6.21 26.64
CA ALA A 112 -19.05 -6.00 27.37
C ALA A 112 -20.20 -6.80 26.76
N ARG A 113 -20.34 -6.77 25.42
CA ARG A 113 -21.33 -7.58 24.68
C ARG A 113 -21.15 -9.08 24.92
N ALA A 114 -19.91 -9.55 24.93
CA ALA A 114 -19.61 -10.96 25.25
C ALA A 114 -20.00 -11.31 26.70
N ALA A 115 -19.72 -10.44 27.67
CA ALA A 115 -20.10 -10.65 29.07
C ALA A 115 -21.61 -10.77 29.26
N ILE A 116 -22.39 -9.90 28.62
CA ILE A 116 -23.86 -9.94 28.64
C ILE A 116 -24.38 -11.23 28.03
N LEU A 117 -23.82 -11.63 26.89
CA LEU A 117 -24.19 -12.89 26.24
C LEU A 117 -23.89 -14.11 27.13
N MET A 118 -22.71 -14.15 27.77
CA MET A 118 -22.35 -15.22 28.70
C MET A 118 -23.32 -15.29 29.89
N ALA A 119 -23.64 -14.14 30.51
CA ALA A 119 -24.60 -14.09 31.59
C ALA A 119 -26.01 -14.57 31.16
N GLY A 120 -26.43 -14.20 29.95
CA GLY A 120 -27.68 -14.69 29.36
C GLY A 120 -27.71 -16.21 29.16
N PHE A 121 -26.59 -16.81 28.73
CA PHE A 121 -26.47 -18.27 28.65
C PHE A 121 -26.54 -18.96 30.01
N GLU A 122 -25.83 -18.44 31.00
CA GLU A 122 -25.88 -18.99 32.37
C GLU A 122 -27.29 -18.91 32.95
N GLY A 123 -27.98 -17.79 32.76
CA GLY A 123 -29.39 -17.63 33.12
C GLY A 123 -30.28 -18.66 32.43
N MET A 124 -30.20 -18.76 31.10
CA MET A 124 -30.97 -19.73 30.32
C MET A 124 -30.75 -21.17 30.79
N ILE A 125 -29.51 -21.58 31.07
CA ILE A 125 -29.20 -22.93 31.56
C ILE A 125 -29.91 -23.19 32.90
N ASN A 126 -29.81 -22.25 33.84
CA ASN A 126 -30.43 -22.38 35.16
C ASN A 126 -31.96 -22.41 35.07
N ASP A 127 -32.54 -21.51 34.27
CA ASP A 127 -33.99 -21.39 34.09
C ASP A 127 -34.59 -22.64 33.43
N LYS A 128 -33.89 -23.20 32.43
CA LYS A 128 -34.38 -24.34 31.65
C LYS A 128 -34.03 -25.71 32.25
N ALA A 129 -33.14 -25.79 33.24
CA ALA A 129 -32.71 -27.06 33.82
C ALA A 129 -33.87 -27.94 34.32
N GLY A 130 -34.86 -27.35 35.01
CA GLY A 130 -36.03 -28.08 35.51
C GLY A 130 -36.92 -28.63 34.39
N GLU A 131 -37.20 -27.81 33.37
CA GLU A 131 -37.97 -28.19 32.18
C GLU A 131 -37.28 -29.34 31.43
N ILE A 132 -35.95 -29.31 31.32
CA ILE A 132 -35.16 -30.38 30.69
C ILE A 132 -35.34 -31.69 31.44
N VAL A 133 -35.20 -31.69 32.77
CA VAL A 133 -35.38 -32.91 33.59
C VAL A 133 -36.78 -33.51 33.40
N GLN A 134 -37.80 -32.66 33.42
CA GLN A 134 -39.19 -33.08 33.22
C GLN A 134 -39.46 -33.61 31.81
N LEU A 135 -38.84 -33.00 30.80
CA LEU A 135 -38.96 -33.40 29.40
C LEU A 135 -38.36 -34.79 29.19
N VAL A 136 -37.08 -34.98 29.54
CA VAL A 136 -36.36 -36.22 29.18
C VAL A 136 -36.62 -37.38 30.12
N GLN A 137 -36.77 -37.14 31.43
CA GLN A 137 -36.98 -38.17 32.45
C GLN A 137 -35.94 -39.33 32.38
N GLY A 138 -34.72 -39.02 31.92
CA GLY A 138 -33.66 -40.02 31.69
C GLY A 138 -33.88 -40.93 30.47
N ASN A 139 -34.90 -40.69 29.64
CA ASN A 139 -35.21 -41.51 28.48
C ASN A 139 -34.45 -41.02 27.23
N THR A 140 -33.63 -41.91 26.65
CA THR A 140 -32.85 -41.66 25.44
C THR A 140 -33.70 -41.51 24.18
N ASP A 141 -34.91 -42.04 24.14
CA ASP A 141 -35.81 -41.88 22.99
C ASP A 141 -36.25 -40.42 22.80
N LYS A 142 -36.13 -39.59 23.84
CA LYS A 142 -36.51 -38.17 23.83
C LYS A 142 -35.38 -37.23 23.41
N ILE A 143 -34.23 -37.74 22.95
CA ILE A 143 -33.09 -36.91 22.52
C ILE A 143 -33.50 -35.91 21.43
N ALA A 144 -34.35 -36.31 20.48
CA ALA A 144 -34.81 -35.41 19.42
C ALA A 144 -35.65 -34.23 19.98
N GLU A 145 -36.49 -34.50 20.97
CA GLU A 145 -37.28 -33.47 21.66
C GLU A 145 -36.39 -32.54 22.48
N LEU A 146 -35.39 -33.08 23.19
CA LEU A 146 -34.41 -32.28 23.93
C LEU A 146 -33.63 -31.34 23.01
N ILE A 147 -33.15 -31.84 21.87
CA ILE A 147 -32.41 -31.01 20.91
C ILE A 147 -33.28 -29.88 20.38
N ARG A 148 -34.56 -30.16 20.07
CA ARG A 148 -35.50 -29.12 19.63
C ARG A 148 -35.70 -28.06 20.72
N PHE A 149 -35.98 -28.50 21.94
CA PHE A 149 -36.15 -27.61 23.09
C PHE A 149 -34.94 -26.69 23.32
N LEU A 150 -33.72 -27.24 23.30
CA LEU A 150 -32.50 -26.45 23.46
C LEU A 150 -32.27 -25.45 22.33
N ARG A 151 -32.64 -25.81 21.09
CA ARG A 151 -32.57 -24.89 19.94
C ARG A 151 -33.57 -23.75 20.07
N ASP A 152 -34.77 -24.04 20.56
CA ASP A 152 -35.80 -23.04 20.78
C ASP A 152 -35.36 -22.06 21.87
N ALA A 153 -34.86 -22.55 23.01
CA ALA A 153 -34.31 -21.72 24.09
C ALA A 153 -33.11 -20.87 23.63
N TYR A 154 -32.20 -21.46 22.84
CA TYR A 154 -31.09 -20.72 22.23
C TYR A 154 -31.60 -19.61 21.30
N GLY A 155 -32.60 -19.91 20.47
CA GLY A 155 -33.20 -18.94 19.55
C GLY A 155 -33.85 -17.77 20.29
N GLU A 156 -34.55 -18.04 21.40
CA GLU A 156 -35.11 -17.01 22.27
C GLU A 156 -34.02 -16.10 22.86
N LEU A 157 -32.95 -16.67 23.41
CA LEU A 157 -31.81 -15.91 23.94
C LEU A 157 -31.17 -15.03 22.85
N MET A 158 -30.95 -15.58 21.66
CA MET A 158 -30.35 -14.82 20.55
C MET A 158 -31.26 -13.71 20.03
N ASN A 159 -32.57 -13.93 20.03
CA ASN A 159 -33.53 -12.89 19.67
C ASN A 159 -33.54 -11.74 20.70
N GLN A 160 -33.47 -12.06 22.00
CA GLN A 160 -33.33 -11.05 23.06
C GLN A 160 -32.02 -10.27 22.90
N TYR A 161 -30.90 -10.97 22.70
CA TYR A 161 -29.60 -10.33 22.46
C TYR A 161 -29.62 -9.41 21.22
N ALA A 162 -30.22 -9.84 20.11
CA ALA A 162 -30.31 -9.06 18.88
C ALA A 162 -31.25 -7.85 18.97
N THR A 163 -32.23 -7.87 19.87
CA THR A 163 -33.20 -6.78 20.06
C THR A 163 -32.77 -5.76 21.11
N THR A 164 -31.72 -6.06 21.87
CA THR A 164 -31.13 -5.11 22.83
C THR A 164 -30.33 -4.05 22.05
N LYS A 165 -31.05 -3.06 21.51
CA LYS A 165 -30.54 -2.13 20.49
C LYS A 165 -29.71 -0.96 21.02
N GLU A 166 -29.66 -0.72 22.32
CA GLU A 166 -28.92 0.41 22.90
C GLU A 166 -28.14 -0.03 24.14
N PHE A 167 -26.94 -0.58 23.94
CA PHE A 167 -25.94 -0.59 25.00
C PHE A 167 -25.18 0.73 24.94
N HIS A 168 -25.67 1.75 25.63
CA HIS A 168 -24.88 2.96 25.86
C HIS A 168 -23.88 2.69 26.99
N VAL A 169 -22.65 2.32 26.63
CA VAL A 169 -21.53 2.37 27.57
C VAL A 169 -21.24 3.86 27.81
N LEU A 170 -21.78 4.41 28.90
CA LEU A 170 -21.46 5.76 29.35
C LEU A 170 -20.08 5.73 30.00
N PHE A 171 -19.11 6.36 29.35
CA PHE A 171 -17.76 6.52 29.87
C PHE A 171 -17.75 7.64 30.93
N GLU A 172 -17.63 7.29 32.22
CA GLU A 172 -17.21 8.26 33.23
C GLU A 172 -15.68 8.31 33.27
N GLU A 173 -15.09 9.52 33.34
CA GLU A 173 -13.63 9.80 33.27
C GLU A 173 -12.77 9.06 34.33
N ASN A 174 -13.37 8.28 35.22
CA ASN A 174 -12.69 7.63 36.36
C ASN A 174 -12.59 6.09 36.25
N GLY A 175 -12.81 5.49 35.08
CA GLY A 175 -12.49 4.07 34.86
C GLY A 175 -13.40 3.06 35.59
N SER A 176 -14.55 3.51 36.11
CA SER A 176 -15.62 2.63 36.61
C SER A 176 -16.71 2.45 35.56
N VAL A 177 -16.91 1.20 35.14
CA VAL A 177 -17.97 0.80 34.20
C VAL A 177 -19.26 0.58 35.00
N SER A 178 -20.31 1.34 34.70
CA SER A 178 -21.67 1.06 35.17
C SER A 178 -22.54 0.68 33.98
N ILE A 179 -23.20 -0.48 34.07
CA ILE A 179 -24.16 -0.97 33.08
C ILE A 179 -25.55 -0.51 33.55
N LYS A 180 -26.30 0.21 32.70
CA LYS A 180 -27.73 0.48 32.89
C LYS A 180 -28.52 -0.12 31.74
#